data_AF-A0A260QBY6-F1
#
_entry.id   AF-A0A260QBY6-F1
#
_cell.length_a   1.000
_cell.length_b   1.000
_cell.length_c   1.000
_cell.angle_alpha   90.00
_cell.angle_beta   90.00
_cell.angle_gamma   90.00
#
_symmetry.space_group_name_H-M   'P 1'
#
loop_
_entity.id
_entity.type
_entity.pdbx_description
1 polymer ?
#
loop_
_entity_poly.entity_id
_entity_poly.type
_entity_poly.pdbx_seq_one_letter_code
_entity_poly.pdbx_strand_id
1 'polypeptide(L)'
;MPIPRSVNDPGAESEDLDRLPHTGKTPDGTPYLIDPSGRYDVRLNDFFTTELINAPPTTQAAYAYDLKRFLKFLWDNRSQRSWTDATPGDRDAYKHWRLLDPAGARVEATTWDREVATVNQFYRWAVVRGHAACNPFVQRLSRSRDPRRPRGQTPAESSHRGRVNDVAWLPPATYRRWRDIGVRGFDMAGLPDPAFRGRFASRNGAYCDLMIRTGLRLSEQTSLSVFEFPHPVAGTLNVRSWLPRSIAKGGSARHIYFPMSTLTEVWNYIAIERAEAIEMAQANGAYEQIRSPLIVANRLRPFVRIGGERVDAAKLTHDERRRTFIECREGLEPIALWINEDGLPSKPSAWQEVFKTANRRCVRREVPIRCHPHMLRHSFAVITLEQLWRGHIKELTPMSGPQRETYQRVFGDPLNWIRIRLGHRSIETTQIYLHTLSELEMETRVALVPDGWEPTVVEKRVDPDLSCADNCVV
;
A
#
# COMPACT_ATOMS: atom_id res chain seq x y z
N MET A 1 11.88 5.27 27.62
CA MET A 1 10.93 4.15 27.82
C MET A 1 10.03 4.09 26.59
N PRO A 2 9.73 2.90 26.05
CA PRO A 2 8.77 2.76 24.95
C PRO A 2 7.35 3.02 25.48
N ILE A 3 6.59 3.93 24.88
CA ILE A 3 5.25 4.30 25.35
C ILE A 3 4.20 3.63 24.45
N PRO A 4 3.39 2.69 24.96
CA PRO A 4 2.27 2.12 24.23
C PRO A 4 1.28 3.22 23.80
N ARG A 5 0.58 3.05 22.67
CA ARG A 5 -0.36 4.08 22.18
C ARG A 5 -1.82 3.66 22.37
N SER A 6 -2.58 4.43 23.16
CA SER A 6 -4.01 4.20 23.39
C SER A 6 -4.81 4.34 22.09
N VAL A 7 -5.77 3.44 21.87
CA VAL A 7 -6.69 3.49 20.74
C VAL A 7 -7.92 4.32 21.12
N ASN A 8 -7.78 5.65 21.00
CA ASN A 8 -8.75 6.74 21.16
C ASN A 8 -9.14 7.15 22.59
N ASP A 9 -8.47 8.19 23.09
CA ASP A 9 -9.06 9.24 23.93
C ASP A 9 -8.32 10.59 23.64
N PRO A 10 -8.99 11.71 23.29
CA PRO A 10 -8.37 13.03 23.19
C PRO A 10 -8.03 13.70 24.53
N GLY A 11 -8.24 13.05 25.69
CA GLY A 11 -8.13 13.74 26.99
C GLY A 11 -7.58 12.93 28.18
N ALA A 12 -6.88 11.82 27.98
CA ALA A 12 -6.23 11.13 29.11
C ALA A 12 -4.91 11.83 29.46
N GLU A 13 -4.92 12.63 30.53
CA GLU A 13 -3.73 13.24 31.13
C GLU A 13 -2.66 12.19 31.43
N SER A 14 -1.39 12.58 31.22
CA SER A 14 -0.22 11.70 31.11
C SER A 14 0.29 11.10 32.42
N GLU A 15 -0.45 11.18 33.53
CA GLU A 15 0.11 10.92 34.86
C GLU A 15 0.10 9.44 35.29
N ASP A 16 -0.68 8.56 34.64
CA ASP A 16 -0.80 7.15 35.06
C ASP A 16 -0.19 6.12 34.08
N LEU A 17 0.46 6.56 33.01
CA LEU A 17 1.09 5.67 32.01
C LEU A 17 2.40 5.02 32.48
N ASP A 18 3.02 5.53 33.55
CA ASP A 18 4.34 5.10 34.03
C ASP A 18 4.35 3.79 34.84
N ARG A 19 3.17 3.17 35.08
CA ARG A 19 3.04 1.96 35.91
C ARG A 19 2.57 0.70 35.18
N LEU A 20 2.62 0.68 33.85
CA LEU A 20 2.44 -0.58 33.12
C LEU A 20 3.61 -1.52 33.41
N PRO A 21 3.37 -2.81 33.75
CA PRO A 21 4.44 -3.79 33.91
C PRO A 21 5.15 -4.01 32.57
N HIS A 22 6.16 -3.19 32.29
CA HIS A 22 6.96 -3.28 31.09
C HIS A 22 7.91 -4.46 31.20
N THR A 23 7.61 -5.55 30.50
CA THR A 23 8.53 -6.68 30.32
C THR A 23 9.64 -6.37 29.32
N GLY A 24 10.14 -5.13 29.23
CA GLY A 24 11.32 -4.73 28.42
C GLY A 24 11.34 -5.11 26.92
N LYS A 25 10.27 -5.70 26.38
CA LYS A 25 10.23 -6.35 25.06
C LYS A 25 9.14 -5.81 24.13
N THR A 26 8.33 -4.84 24.57
CA THR A 26 7.25 -4.29 23.76
C THR A 26 7.79 -3.25 22.78
N PRO A 27 7.67 -3.47 21.45
CA PRO A 27 8.08 -2.48 20.46
C PRO A 27 7.31 -1.17 20.61
N ASP A 28 7.95 -0.05 20.29
CA ASP A 28 7.29 1.26 20.28
C ASP A 28 6.07 1.27 19.35
N GLY A 29 4.95 1.83 19.82
CA GLY A 29 3.72 1.95 19.05
C GLY A 29 2.82 0.71 19.00
N THR A 30 3.13 -0.36 19.74
CA THR A 30 2.21 -1.48 19.93
C THR A 30 0.88 -0.98 20.55
N PRO A 31 -0.27 -1.31 19.94
CA PRO A 31 -1.56 -0.91 20.47
C PRO A 31 -1.90 -1.71 21.73
N TYR A 32 -2.73 -1.13 22.57
CA TYR A 32 -3.33 -1.79 23.72
C TYR A 32 -4.78 -1.35 23.89
N LEU A 33 -5.54 -2.16 24.62
CA LEU A 33 -6.93 -1.93 24.96
C LEU A 33 -7.05 -1.78 26.48
N ILE A 34 -7.86 -0.80 26.89
CA ILE A 34 -8.26 -0.56 28.27
C ILE A 34 -9.74 -0.86 28.41
N ASP A 35 -10.14 -1.34 29.58
CA ASP A 35 -11.54 -1.55 29.89
C ASP A 35 -12.28 -0.20 30.11
N PRO A 36 -13.62 -0.19 30.15
CA PRO A 36 -14.39 1.04 30.38
C PRO A 36 -14.16 1.70 31.74
N SER A 37 -13.54 1.00 32.70
CA SER A 37 -13.13 1.54 34.00
C SER A 37 -11.68 2.05 34.01
N GLY A 38 -11.01 2.07 32.85
CA GLY A 38 -9.63 2.52 32.68
C GLY A 38 -8.57 1.48 33.05
N ARG A 39 -8.94 0.23 33.37
CA ARG A 39 -7.95 -0.79 33.78
C ARG A 39 -7.32 -1.46 32.56
N TYR A 40 -6.06 -1.82 32.74
CA TYR A 40 -5.28 -2.60 31.79
C TYR A 40 -5.40 -4.10 32.08
N ASP A 41 -6.08 -4.85 31.22
CA ASP A 41 -6.10 -6.32 31.30
C ASP A 41 -4.83 -6.89 30.63
N VAL A 42 -3.92 -7.39 31.48
CA VAL A 42 -2.65 -7.99 31.04
C VAL A 42 -2.87 -9.18 30.13
N ARG A 43 -3.87 -10.02 30.42
CA ARG A 43 -4.15 -11.23 29.62
C ARG A 43 -4.68 -10.86 28.25
N LEU A 44 -5.57 -9.86 28.15
CA LEU A 44 -6.08 -9.41 26.86
C LEU A 44 -4.95 -8.81 26.01
N ASN A 45 -4.14 -7.94 26.62
CA ASN A 45 -3.11 -7.20 25.89
C ASN A 45 -1.87 -8.03 25.55
N ASP A 46 -1.66 -9.18 26.21
CA ASP A 46 -0.60 -10.13 25.86
C ASP A 46 -0.72 -10.63 24.41
N PHE A 47 -1.91 -10.57 23.82
CA PHE A 47 -2.13 -10.87 22.40
C PHE A 47 -1.27 -10.00 21.48
N PHE A 48 -1.14 -8.69 21.79
CA PHE A 48 -0.39 -7.76 20.95
C PHE A 48 1.13 -7.96 21.09
N THR A 49 1.57 -8.42 22.26
CA THR A 49 3.00 -8.67 22.57
C THR A 49 3.46 -10.09 22.28
N THR A 50 2.56 -11.02 22.02
CA THR A 50 2.92 -12.41 21.69
C THR A 50 2.55 -12.79 20.26
N GLU A 51 1.26 -12.79 19.91
CA GLU A 51 0.80 -13.22 18.59
C GLU A 51 1.07 -12.20 17.50
N LEU A 52 0.88 -10.91 17.82
CA LEU A 52 1.00 -9.84 16.84
C LEU A 52 2.33 -9.09 16.89
N ILE A 53 3.30 -9.53 17.70
CA ILE A 53 4.59 -8.84 17.87
C ILE A 53 5.33 -8.61 16.56
N ASN A 54 5.24 -9.57 15.62
CA ASN A 54 5.88 -9.50 14.31
C ASN A 54 4.93 -9.03 13.20
N ALA A 55 3.67 -8.71 13.52
CA ALA A 55 2.72 -8.20 12.55
C ALA A 55 3.01 -6.73 12.23
N PRO A 56 2.78 -6.26 10.98
CA PRO A 56 2.93 -4.85 10.64
C PRO A 56 2.09 -3.95 11.56
N PRO A 57 2.56 -2.74 11.93
CA PRO A 57 1.81 -1.84 12.82
C PRO A 57 0.37 -1.54 12.36
N THR A 58 0.15 -1.42 11.05
CA THR A 58 -1.19 -1.25 10.48
C THR A 58 -2.10 -2.47 10.72
N THR A 59 -1.50 -3.67 10.72
CA THR A 59 -2.22 -4.91 11.04
C THR A 59 -2.54 -4.94 12.54
N GLN A 60 -1.57 -4.62 13.41
CA GLN A 60 -1.81 -4.54 14.85
C GLN A 60 -2.94 -3.56 15.17
N ALA A 61 -2.92 -2.36 14.59
CA ALA A 61 -3.97 -1.36 14.75
C ALA A 61 -5.33 -1.86 14.25
N ALA A 62 -5.38 -2.54 13.09
CA ALA A 62 -6.62 -3.10 12.56
C ALA A 62 -7.23 -4.14 13.50
N TYR A 63 -6.41 -5.04 14.07
CA TYR A 63 -6.84 -5.98 15.09
C TYR A 63 -7.34 -5.27 16.34
N ALA A 64 -6.62 -4.27 16.84
CA ALA A 64 -7.05 -3.50 18.02
C ALA A 64 -8.40 -2.80 17.81
N TYR A 65 -8.63 -2.19 16.65
CA TYR A 65 -9.92 -1.56 16.33
C TYR A 65 -11.06 -2.58 16.24
N ASP A 66 -10.83 -3.74 15.61
CA ASP A 66 -11.87 -4.76 15.47
C ASP A 66 -12.21 -5.40 16.82
N LEU A 67 -11.17 -5.71 17.62
CA LEU A 67 -11.34 -6.19 18.99
C LEU A 67 -12.08 -5.16 19.84
N LYS A 68 -11.65 -3.89 19.83
CA LYS A 68 -12.35 -2.81 20.54
C LYS A 68 -13.84 -2.77 20.21
N ARG A 69 -14.20 -2.89 18.91
CA ARG A 69 -15.61 -2.89 18.48
C ARG A 69 -16.38 -4.08 19.03
N PHE A 70 -15.83 -5.28 18.89
CA PHE A 70 -16.49 -6.50 19.38
C PHE A 70 -16.65 -6.47 20.92
N LEU A 71 -15.59 -6.12 21.64
CA LEU A 71 -15.61 -6.06 23.10
C LEU A 71 -16.53 -4.95 23.63
N LYS A 72 -16.54 -3.79 22.97
CA LYS A 72 -17.52 -2.74 23.28
C LYS A 72 -18.95 -3.22 23.07
N PHE A 73 -19.22 -3.97 22.00
CA PHE A 73 -20.54 -4.55 21.79
C PHE A 73 -20.93 -5.52 22.92
N LEU A 74 -20.03 -6.42 23.34
CA LEU A 74 -20.28 -7.31 24.48
C LEU A 74 -20.59 -6.52 25.75
N TRP A 75 -19.84 -5.45 26.00
CA TRP A 75 -20.02 -4.62 27.17
C TRP A 75 -21.38 -3.92 27.17
N ASP A 76 -21.67 -3.18 26.10
CA ASP A 76 -22.84 -2.31 26.01
C ASP A 76 -24.15 -3.09 25.82
N ASN A 77 -24.12 -4.23 25.11
CA ASN A 77 -25.33 -4.91 24.64
C ASN A 77 -25.54 -6.29 25.26
N ARG A 78 -24.55 -6.85 25.97
CA ARG A 78 -24.59 -8.23 26.52
C ARG A 78 -24.36 -8.26 28.02
N SER A 79 -24.90 -7.28 28.75
CA SER A 79 -24.83 -7.20 30.21
C SER A 79 -23.40 -7.12 30.74
N GLN A 80 -22.58 -6.23 30.16
CA GLN A 80 -21.19 -6.03 30.58
C GLN A 80 -20.34 -7.30 30.53
N ARG A 81 -20.63 -8.18 29.56
CA ARG A 81 -19.98 -9.48 29.46
C ARG A 81 -18.48 -9.34 29.23
N SER A 82 -17.71 -10.06 30.05
CA SER A 82 -16.27 -10.18 29.90
C SER A 82 -15.91 -10.85 28.57
N TRP A 83 -14.79 -10.44 27.98
CA TRP A 83 -14.26 -11.05 26.77
C TRP A 83 -13.95 -12.55 26.94
N THR A 84 -13.63 -13.00 28.16
CA THR A 84 -13.36 -14.41 28.50
C THR A 84 -14.61 -15.30 28.42
N ASP A 85 -15.79 -14.70 28.60
CA ASP A 85 -17.08 -15.39 28.73
C ASP A 85 -17.96 -15.22 27.48
N ALA A 86 -17.36 -14.74 26.39
CA ALA A 86 -18.03 -14.58 25.11
C ALA A 86 -18.46 -15.94 24.54
N THR A 87 -19.73 -16.05 24.18
CA THR A 87 -20.34 -17.28 23.65
C THR A 87 -20.69 -17.14 22.17
N PRO A 88 -20.96 -18.26 21.47
CA PRO A 88 -21.49 -18.22 20.12
C PRO A 88 -22.78 -17.38 19.99
N GLY A 89 -23.64 -17.36 21.01
CA GLY A 89 -24.85 -16.53 21.02
C GLY A 89 -24.57 -15.02 21.07
N ASP A 90 -23.50 -14.60 21.75
CA ASP A 90 -23.09 -13.19 21.75
C ASP A 90 -22.55 -12.75 20.39
N ARG A 91 -21.91 -13.68 19.67
CA ARG A 91 -21.43 -13.47 18.31
C ARG A 91 -22.57 -13.44 17.30
N ASP A 92 -23.61 -14.27 17.45
CA ASP A 92 -24.85 -14.17 16.65
C ASP A 92 -25.53 -12.80 16.83
N ALA A 93 -25.61 -12.31 18.08
CA ALA A 93 -26.11 -10.98 18.37
C ALA A 93 -25.24 -9.88 17.73
N TYR A 94 -23.91 -10.01 17.81
CA TYR A 94 -23.00 -9.07 17.16
C TYR A 94 -23.20 -9.03 15.64
N LYS A 95 -23.36 -10.19 15.01
CA LYS A 95 -23.63 -10.29 13.57
C LYS A 95 -24.93 -9.58 13.18
N HIS A 96 -26.01 -9.82 13.92
CA HIS A 96 -27.30 -9.16 13.68
C HIS A 96 -27.17 -7.64 13.81
N TRP A 97 -26.56 -7.19 14.91
CA TRP A 97 -26.29 -5.77 15.15
C TRP A 97 -25.44 -5.15 14.05
N ARG A 98 -24.40 -5.86 13.58
CA ARG A 98 -23.45 -5.32 12.59
C ARG A 98 -24.02 -5.23 11.17
N LEU A 99 -24.92 -6.14 10.79
CA LEU A 99 -25.39 -6.30 9.41
C LEU A 99 -26.82 -5.83 9.16
N LEU A 100 -27.72 -5.94 10.14
CA LEU A 100 -29.17 -5.80 9.92
C LEU A 100 -29.79 -4.68 10.75
N ASP A 101 -29.35 -4.53 12.00
CA ASP A 101 -29.92 -3.59 12.95
C ASP A 101 -29.82 -2.13 12.45
N PRO A 102 -30.91 -1.32 12.47
CA PRO A 102 -30.86 0.10 12.16
C PRO A 102 -29.93 0.93 13.06
N ALA A 103 -29.77 0.55 14.32
CA ALA A 103 -28.85 1.17 15.28
C ALA A 103 -27.40 0.71 15.07
N GLY A 104 -27.18 -0.31 14.23
CA GLY A 104 -25.87 -0.75 13.78
C GLY A 104 -25.42 -0.04 12.51
N ALA A 105 -24.13 -0.20 12.15
CA ALA A 105 -23.58 0.46 10.96
C ALA A 105 -23.90 -0.24 9.63
N ARG A 106 -24.64 -1.36 9.64
CA ARG A 106 -25.03 -2.15 8.45
C ARG A 106 -23.90 -2.31 7.45
N VAL A 107 -22.81 -2.91 7.91
CA VAL A 107 -21.57 -2.94 7.14
C VAL A 107 -21.63 -3.89 5.96
N GLU A 108 -20.84 -3.56 4.94
CA GLU A 108 -20.60 -4.45 3.81
C GLU A 108 -19.98 -5.79 4.23
N ALA A 109 -20.27 -6.82 3.44
CA ALA A 109 -19.81 -8.19 3.68
C ALA A 109 -18.28 -8.31 3.83
N THR A 110 -17.51 -7.52 3.08
CA THR A 110 -16.04 -7.50 3.16
C THR A 110 -15.51 -6.92 4.48
N THR A 111 -16.23 -5.95 5.05
CA THR A 111 -15.90 -5.38 6.36
C THR A 111 -16.19 -6.39 7.47
N TRP A 112 -17.34 -7.06 7.38
CA TRP A 112 -17.71 -8.16 8.26
C TRP A 112 -16.68 -9.29 8.23
N ASP A 113 -16.30 -9.79 7.06
CA ASP A 113 -15.35 -10.89 6.92
C ASP A 113 -13.98 -10.58 7.51
N ARG A 114 -13.54 -9.32 7.39
CA ARG A 114 -12.30 -8.86 8.00
C ARG A 114 -12.42 -8.84 9.53
N GLU A 115 -13.48 -8.24 10.09
CA GLU A 115 -13.72 -8.20 11.54
C GLU A 115 -13.83 -9.63 12.12
N VAL A 116 -14.55 -10.53 11.44
CA VAL A 116 -14.64 -11.94 11.83
C VAL A 116 -13.27 -12.61 11.82
N ALA A 117 -12.44 -12.39 10.80
CA ALA A 117 -11.13 -13.01 10.71
C ALA A 117 -10.19 -12.56 11.85
N THR A 118 -10.20 -11.27 12.20
CA THR A 118 -9.34 -10.72 13.26
C THR A 118 -9.78 -11.18 14.65
N VAL A 119 -11.08 -11.07 14.96
CA VAL A 119 -11.63 -11.48 16.26
C VAL A 119 -11.54 -13.00 16.42
N ASN A 120 -11.79 -13.78 15.37
CA ASN A 120 -11.61 -15.24 15.40
C ASN A 120 -10.16 -15.63 15.73
N GLN A 121 -9.17 -14.96 15.13
CA GLN A 121 -7.76 -15.25 15.40
C GLN A 121 -7.40 -14.95 16.87
N PHE A 122 -7.91 -13.86 17.43
CA PHE A 122 -7.75 -13.56 18.86
C PHE A 122 -8.33 -14.66 19.75
N TYR A 123 -9.58 -15.10 19.50
CA TYR A 123 -10.19 -16.13 20.34
C TYR A 123 -9.56 -17.51 20.15
N ARG A 124 -9.03 -17.83 18.95
CA ARG A 124 -8.21 -19.04 18.77
C ARG A 124 -6.98 -19.03 19.67
N TRP A 125 -6.27 -17.90 19.72
CA TRP A 125 -5.15 -17.73 20.62
C TRP A 125 -5.58 -17.80 22.10
N ALA A 126 -6.64 -17.09 22.47
CA ALA A 126 -7.12 -17.04 23.85
C ALA A 126 -7.51 -18.42 24.39
N VAL A 127 -8.14 -19.25 23.57
CA VAL A 127 -8.49 -20.64 23.92
C VAL A 127 -7.23 -21.49 24.10
N VAL A 128 -6.26 -21.39 23.17
CA VAL A 128 -4.98 -22.13 23.27
C VAL A 128 -4.20 -21.73 24.52
N ARG A 129 -4.28 -20.47 24.95
CA ARG A 129 -3.67 -19.95 26.19
C ARG A 129 -4.50 -20.24 27.46
N GLY A 130 -5.69 -20.82 27.33
CA GLY A 130 -6.59 -21.09 28.45
C GLY A 130 -7.23 -19.84 29.07
N HIS A 131 -7.24 -18.71 28.36
CA HIS A 131 -7.86 -17.47 28.83
C HIS A 131 -9.37 -17.41 28.59
N ALA A 132 -9.86 -18.05 27.52
CA ALA A 132 -11.27 -18.13 27.18
C ALA A 132 -11.71 -19.60 27.11
N ALA A 133 -12.90 -19.91 27.61
CA ALA A 133 -13.41 -21.28 27.64
C ALA A 133 -13.73 -21.84 26.23
N CYS A 134 -14.12 -20.97 25.30
CA CYS A 134 -14.40 -21.35 23.93
C CYS A 134 -14.14 -20.19 22.95
N ASN A 135 -14.11 -20.52 21.66
CA ASN A 135 -14.12 -19.50 20.61
C ASN A 135 -15.58 -19.21 20.21
N PRO A 136 -16.06 -17.96 20.30
CA PRO A 136 -17.43 -17.61 19.95
C PRO A 136 -17.71 -17.70 18.42
N PHE A 137 -16.68 -17.85 17.58
CA PHE A 137 -16.81 -18.04 16.13
C PHE A 137 -16.77 -19.52 15.76
N VAL A 138 -17.85 -20.01 15.15
CA VAL A 138 -17.95 -21.41 14.71
C VAL A 138 -17.01 -21.63 13.52
N GLN A 139 -16.17 -22.66 13.59
CA GLN A 139 -15.28 -23.03 12.49
C GLN A 139 -15.97 -23.97 11.51
N ARG A 140 -15.70 -23.81 10.22
CA ARG A 140 -16.02 -24.81 9.19
C ARG A 140 -14.77 -25.24 8.46
N LEU A 141 -14.80 -26.44 7.88
CA LEU A 141 -13.78 -26.87 6.93
C LEU A 141 -13.79 -25.93 5.72
N SER A 142 -12.62 -25.37 5.41
CA SER A 142 -12.39 -24.59 4.22
C SER A 142 -12.58 -25.48 2.99
N ARG A 143 -13.30 -24.98 1.99
CA ARG A 143 -13.42 -25.63 0.68
C ARG A 143 -12.09 -25.46 -0.05
N SER A 144 -11.14 -26.38 0.16
CA SER A 144 -9.96 -26.47 -0.70
C SER A 144 -10.41 -26.90 -2.10
N ARG A 145 -10.07 -26.11 -3.13
CA ARG A 145 -10.21 -26.52 -4.53
C ARG A 145 -9.07 -27.46 -4.97
N ASP A 146 -8.00 -27.57 -4.18
CA ASP A 146 -6.87 -28.46 -4.41
C ASP A 146 -6.95 -29.66 -3.45
N PRO A 147 -7.21 -30.89 -3.94
CA PRO A 147 -7.30 -32.09 -3.09
C PRO A 147 -5.97 -32.47 -2.42
N ARG A 148 -4.84 -31.89 -2.83
CA ARG A 148 -3.51 -32.16 -2.24
C ARG A 148 -3.14 -31.25 -1.08
N ARG A 149 -3.93 -30.21 -0.80
CA ARG A 149 -3.71 -29.33 0.37
C ARG A 149 -4.60 -29.74 1.54
N PRO A 150 -4.06 -29.81 2.78
CA PRO A 150 -4.90 -30.03 3.95
C PRO A 150 -5.96 -28.93 4.05
N ARG A 151 -7.20 -29.34 4.32
CA ARG A 151 -8.33 -28.41 4.45
C ARG A 151 -8.10 -27.52 5.66
N GLY A 152 -7.89 -26.22 5.44
CA GLY A 152 -7.83 -25.24 6.53
C GLY A 152 -9.19 -25.11 7.22
N GLN A 153 -9.23 -24.50 8.41
CA GLN A 153 -10.48 -24.05 9.02
C GLN A 153 -10.73 -22.58 8.69
N THR A 154 -11.98 -22.21 8.44
CA THR A 154 -12.41 -20.83 8.19
C THR A 154 -13.66 -20.57 9.03
N PRO A 155 -13.91 -19.35 9.53
CA PRO A 155 -15.16 -19.03 10.18
C PRO A 155 -16.36 -19.40 9.30
N ALA A 156 -17.35 -20.07 9.89
CA ALA A 156 -18.56 -20.52 9.19
C ALA A 156 -19.34 -19.34 8.58
N GLU A 157 -19.21 -18.18 9.19
CA GLU A 157 -19.96 -16.97 8.86
C GLU A 157 -19.22 -15.95 8.01
N SER A 158 -18.01 -16.27 7.55
CA SER A 158 -17.44 -15.53 6.44
C SER A 158 -18.46 -15.57 5.30
N SER A 159 -18.81 -14.40 4.81
CA SER A 159 -19.85 -14.19 3.82
C SER A 159 -19.65 -15.14 2.64
N HIS A 160 -20.74 -15.80 2.21
CA HIS A 160 -20.71 -16.70 1.06
C HIS A 160 -20.68 -15.95 -0.27
N ARG A 161 -20.72 -14.61 -0.22
CA ARG A 161 -20.50 -13.78 -1.40
C ARG A 161 -19.04 -13.96 -1.79
N GLY A 162 -18.79 -14.53 -2.96
CA GLY A 162 -17.45 -14.52 -3.55
C GLY A 162 -16.91 -13.09 -3.58
N ARG A 163 -15.59 -12.92 -3.73
CA ARG A 163 -15.00 -11.59 -3.92
C ARG A 163 -15.82 -10.87 -5.00
N VAL A 164 -16.41 -9.73 -4.66
CA VAL A 164 -16.99 -8.84 -5.65
C VAL A 164 -15.83 -8.48 -6.58
N ASN A 165 -15.90 -8.94 -7.83
CA ASN A 165 -14.85 -8.73 -8.83
C ASN A 165 -14.89 -7.31 -9.42
N ASP A 166 -15.78 -6.45 -8.93
CA ASP A 166 -15.86 -5.06 -9.32
C ASP A 166 -14.68 -4.29 -8.72
N VAL A 167 -13.65 -4.14 -9.55
CA VAL A 167 -12.45 -3.40 -9.19
C VAL A 167 -12.68 -1.96 -9.59
N ALA A 168 -12.65 -1.02 -8.64
CA ALA A 168 -12.66 0.39 -8.99
C ALA A 168 -11.33 0.81 -9.67
N TRP A 169 -11.41 1.42 -10.85
CA TRP A 169 -10.27 1.93 -11.62
C TRP A 169 -10.71 3.14 -12.48
N LEU A 170 -9.76 3.85 -13.09
CA LEU A 170 -10.00 4.99 -13.97
C LEU A 170 -9.33 4.80 -15.33
N PRO A 171 -10.05 5.08 -16.43
CA PRO A 171 -9.43 5.30 -17.73
C PRO A 171 -8.43 6.46 -17.69
N PRO A 172 -7.39 6.46 -18.54
CA PRO A 172 -6.38 7.51 -18.56
C PRO A 172 -6.93 8.93 -18.66
N ALA A 173 -7.95 9.16 -19.51
CA ALA A 173 -8.57 10.46 -19.68
C ALA A 173 -9.30 10.93 -18.40
N THR A 174 -10.05 10.03 -17.76
CA THR A 174 -10.75 10.30 -16.50
C THR A 174 -9.77 10.57 -15.36
N TYR A 175 -8.67 9.82 -15.31
CA TYR A 175 -7.57 10.08 -14.39
C TYR A 175 -6.94 11.46 -14.61
N ARG A 176 -6.59 11.82 -15.86
CA ARG A 176 -6.02 13.14 -16.18
C ARG A 176 -6.96 14.25 -15.74
N ARG A 177 -8.26 14.14 -16.04
CA ARG A 177 -9.28 15.11 -15.59
C ARG A 177 -9.33 15.24 -14.08
N TRP A 178 -9.35 14.13 -13.34
CA TRP A 178 -9.32 14.15 -11.87
C TRP A 178 -8.03 14.77 -11.31
N ARG A 179 -6.87 14.42 -11.88
CA ARG A 179 -5.56 14.93 -11.48
C ARG A 179 -5.49 16.44 -11.74
N ASP A 180 -5.83 16.88 -12.93
CA ASP A 180 -5.67 18.26 -13.33
C ASP A 180 -6.60 19.17 -12.51
N ILE A 181 -7.86 18.78 -12.32
CA ILE A 181 -8.83 19.56 -11.53
C ILE A 181 -8.58 19.44 -10.03
N GLY A 182 -8.53 18.20 -9.52
CA GLY A 182 -8.50 17.94 -8.09
C GLY A 182 -7.12 18.17 -7.48
N VAL A 183 -6.07 17.73 -8.16
CA VAL A 183 -4.70 17.75 -7.61
C VAL A 183 -3.96 19.02 -7.99
N ARG A 184 -4.01 19.41 -9.27
CA ARG A 184 -3.21 20.52 -9.81
C ARG A 184 -3.93 21.87 -9.85
N GLY A 185 -5.26 21.87 -9.71
CA GLY A 185 -6.03 23.11 -9.65
C GLY A 185 -6.29 23.76 -11.00
N PHE A 186 -6.55 22.95 -12.03
CA PHE A 186 -7.08 23.43 -13.30
C PHE A 186 -8.60 23.41 -13.30
N ASP A 187 -9.23 24.19 -14.17
CA ASP A 187 -10.66 24.11 -14.44
C ASP A 187 -10.97 23.12 -15.58
N MET A 188 -12.25 23.05 -15.97
CA MET A 188 -12.71 22.16 -17.06
C MET A 188 -12.20 22.56 -18.44
N ALA A 189 -11.78 23.82 -18.63
CA ALA A 189 -11.15 24.30 -19.86
C ALA A 189 -9.63 24.05 -19.88
N GLY A 190 -9.07 23.54 -18.79
CA GLY A 190 -7.63 23.30 -18.65
C GLY A 190 -6.85 24.56 -18.26
N LEU A 191 -7.51 25.63 -17.83
CA LEU A 191 -6.88 26.85 -17.37
C LEU A 191 -6.63 26.79 -15.85
N PRO A 192 -5.58 27.46 -15.33
CA PRO A 192 -5.35 27.54 -13.90
C PRO A 192 -6.55 28.15 -13.17
N ASP A 193 -7.05 27.48 -12.15
CA ASP A 193 -8.14 27.97 -11.32
C ASP A 193 -7.66 29.09 -10.38
N PRO A 194 -8.15 30.34 -10.51
CA PRO A 194 -7.73 31.45 -9.65
C PRO A 194 -8.08 31.25 -8.17
N ALA A 195 -9.04 30.37 -7.85
CA ALA A 195 -9.40 30.01 -6.48
C ALA A 195 -8.52 28.89 -5.90
N PHE A 196 -7.63 28.31 -6.70
CA PHE A 196 -6.72 27.27 -6.23
C PHE A 196 -5.70 27.85 -5.24
N ARG A 197 -5.56 27.16 -4.11
CA ARG A 197 -4.60 27.49 -3.03
C ARG A 197 -3.75 26.28 -2.66
N GLY A 198 -3.69 25.26 -3.51
CA GLY A 198 -2.90 24.06 -3.24
C GLY A 198 -1.42 24.34 -3.42
N ARG A 199 -0.64 24.21 -2.36
CA ARG A 199 0.83 24.15 -2.43
C ARG A 199 1.26 22.79 -2.98
N PHE A 200 2.43 22.74 -3.62
CA PHE A 200 3.03 21.51 -4.13
C PHE A 200 2.14 20.76 -5.14
N ALA A 201 1.51 21.51 -6.02
CA ALA A 201 0.70 20.94 -7.11
C ALA A 201 1.53 20.02 -8.01
N SER A 202 2.79 20.37 -8.29
CA SER A 202 3.70 19.59 -9.11
C SER A 202 4.10 18.30 -8.41
N ARG A 203 4.56 18.35 -7.14
CA ARG A 203 4.80 17.16 -6.31
C ARG A 203 3.58 16.24 -6.26
N ASN A 204 2.40 16.78 -5.97
CA ASN A 204 1.20 15.97 -5.80
C ASN A 204 0.78 15.31 -7.12
N GLY A 205 0.88 16.04 -8.24
CA GLY A 205 0.65 15.51 -9.58
C GLY A 205 1.63 14.40 -9.91
N ALA A 206 2.93 14.64 -9.72
CA ALA A 206 3.99 13.65 -9.95
C ALA A 206 3.82 12.39 -9.08
N TYR A 207 3.34 12.53 -7.84
CA TYR A 207 3.03 11.39 -6.98
C TYR A 207 1.89 10.53 -7.55
N CYS A 208 0.79 11.15 -7.96
CA CYS A 208 -0.33 10.45 -8.58
C CYS A 208 0.08 9.79 -9.90
N ASP A 209 0.85 10.51 -10.74
CA ASP A 209 1.32 10.02 -12.03
C ASP A 209 2.23 8.83 -11.85
N LEU A 210 3.18 8.89 -10.90
CA LEU A 210 4.03 7.76 -10.59
C LEU A 210 3.23 6.52 -10.17
N MET A 211 2.16 6.70 -9.39
CA MET A 211 1.35 5.59 -8.91
C MET A 211 0.58 4.89 -10.03
N ILE A 212 -0.08 5.65 -10.90
CA ILE A 212 -0.83 5.06 -12.03
C ILE A 212 0.10 4.47 -13.10
N ARG A 213 1.36 4.93 -13.17
CA ARG A 213 2.34 4.44 -14.14
C ARG A 213 3.19 3.26 -13.67
N THR A 214 3.27 3.01 -12.36
CA THR A 214 4.09 1.91 -11.80
C THR A 214 3.30 0.88 -10.99
N GLY A 215 2.06 1.20 -10.61
CA GLY A 215 1.23 0.34 -9.78
C GLY A 215 1.75 0.15 -8.35
N LEU A 216 2.64 1.02 -7.87
CA LEU A 216 3.16 0.95 -6.50
C LEU A 216 2.03 1.09 -5.46
N ARG A 217 2.17 0.41 -4.33
CA ARG A 217 1.29 0.67 -3.19
C ARG A 217 1.62 2.03 -2.58
N LEU A 218 0.62 2.68 -1.99
CA LEU A 218 0.79 3.93 -1.26
C LEU A 218 1.99 3.90 -0.30
N SER A 219 2.11 2.86 0.53
CA SER A 219 3.21 2.73 1.49
C SER A 219 4.57 2.47 0.83
N GLU A 220 4.60 1.71 -0.27
CA GLU A 220 5.81 1.42 -1.05
C GLU A 220 6.36 2.73 -1.65
N GLN A 221 5.50 3.47 -2.36
CA GLN A 221 5.88 4.72 -3.02
C GLN A 221 6.26 5.82 -2.02
N THR A 222 5.50 5.96 -0.93
CA THR A 222 5.79 6.95 0.12
C THR A 222 7.17 6.74 0.75
N SER A 223 7.66 5.49 0.80
CA SER A 223 8.94 5.15 1.44
C SER A 223 10.11 4.98 0.47
N LEU A 224 9.91 5.31 -0.81
CA LEU A 224 11.03 5.44 -1.75
C LEU A 224 12.00 6.50 -1.24
N SER A 225 13.29 6.20 -1.30
CA SER A 225 14.37 7.17 -1.09
C SER A 225 14.92 7.65 -2.42
N VAL A 226 15.72 8.72 -2.37
CA VAL A 226 16.49 9.21 -3.51
C VAL A 226 17.44 8.16 -4.09
N PHE A 227 17.83 7.13 -3.33
CA PHE A 227 18.71 6.06 -3.80
C PHE A 227 18.00 5.00 -4.66
N GLU A 228 16.70 4.77 -4.46
CA GLU A 228 15.94 3.85 -5.32
C GLU A 228 15.36 4.55 -6.55
N PHE A 229 15.33 5.88 -6.59
CA PHE A 229 14.78 6.62 -7.70
C PHE A 229 15.85 6.84 -8.79
N PRO A 230 15.71 6.23 -9.98
CA PRO A 230 16.77 6.28 -10.97
C PRO A 230 16.84 7.66 -11.66
N HIS A 231 18.03 8.01 -12.15
CA HIS A 231 18.20 9.17 -13.01
C HIS A 231 17.58 8.93 -14.41
N PRO A 232 17.09 9.98 -15.09
CA PRO A 232 16.59 9.85 -16.46
C PRO A 232 17.74 9.45 -17.39
N VAL A 233 17.49 8.53 -18.32
CA VAL A 233 18.48 8.09 -19.32
C VAL A 233 17.97 8.41 -20.71
N ALA A 234 18.69 9.29 -21.43
CA ALA A 234 18.32 9.70 -22.78
C ALA A 234 18.18 8.48 -23.72
N GLY A 235 17.19 8.51 -24.61
CA GLY A 235 16.93 7.44 -25.57
C GLY A 235 16.25 6.19 -24.99
N THR A 236 15.94 6.15 -23.70
CA THR A 236 15.16 5.05 -23.10
C THR A 236 13.68 5.42 -22.97
N LEU A 237 12.78 4.43 -22.94
CA LEU A 237 11.35 4.66 -22.66
C LEU A 237 11.03 4.49 -21.18
N ASN A 238 11.72 3.55 -20.53
CA ASN A 238 11.56 3.22 -19.13
C ASN A 238 12.93 2.96 -18.52
N VAL A 239 13.14 3.41 -17.29
CA VAL A 239 14.33 3.07 -16.49
C VAL A 239 13.93 2.12 -15.37
N ARG A 240 14.72 1.06 -15.18
CA ARG A 240 14.47 0.03 -14.18
C ARG A 240 15.18 0.37 -12.87
N SER A 241 14.49 0.21 -11.74
CA SER A 241 15.10 0.22 -10.41
C SER A 241 14.56 -0.91 -9.53
N TRP A 242 15.18 -1.15 -8.38
CA TRP A 242 14.83 -2.22 -7.44
C TRP A 242 13.99 -1.68 -6.28
N LEU A 243 12.84 -2.32 -6.01
CA LEU A 243 12.06 -2.09 -4.81
C LEU A 243 12.56 -3.01 -3.67
N PRO A 244 13.08 -2.46 -2.57
CA PRO A 244 13.60 -3.27 -1.48
C PRO A 244 12.52 -4.04 -0.72
N ARG A 245 12.93 -5.18 -0.14
CA ARG A 245 12.06 -6.06 0.64
C ARG A 245 11.46 -5.35 1.87
N SER A 246 12.23 -4.46 2.50
CA SER A 246 11.84 -3.80 3.75
C SER A 246 10.64 -2.86 3.60
N ILE A 247 10.40 -2.34 2.40
CA ILE A 247 9.27 -1.45 2.10
C ILE A 247 8.20 -2.09 1.20
N ALA A 248 8.50 -3.25 0.61
CA ALA A 248 7.56 -4.01 -0.21
C ALA A 248 6.53 -4.76 0.65
N LYS A 249 5.24 -4.62 0.34
CA LYS A 249 4.19 -5.31 1.13
C LYS A 249 4.40 -6.82 1.09
N GLY A 250 4.46 -7.43 2.27
CA GLY A 250 4.69 -8.87 2.42
C GLY A 250 6.08 -9.33 1.96
N GLY A 251 7.05 -8.41 1.88
CA GLY A 251 8.41 -8.69 1.43
C GLY A 251 8.55 -8.96 -0.06
N SER A 252 7.61 -8.50 -0.89
CA SER A 252 7.61 -8.73 -2.35
C SER A 252 8.57 -7.78 -3.09
N ALA A 253 9.87 -7.89 -2.80
CA ALA A 253 10.94 -7.18 -3.50
C ALA A 253 10.91 -7.50 -5.00
N ARG A 254 11.12 -6.50 -5.85
CA ARG A 254 10.92 -6.62 -7.30
C ARG A 254 11.48 -5.43 -8.05
N HIS A 255 11.74 -5.61 -9.34
CA HIS A 255 12.02 -4.49 -10.23
C HIS A 255 10.75 -3.69 -10.58
N ILE A 256 10.91 -2.37 -10.57
CA ILE A 256 9.93 -1.37 -11.04
C ILE A 256 10.49 -0.71 -12.29
N TYR A 257 9.61 -0.38 -13.23
CA TYR A 257 9.93 0.31 -14.47
C TYR A 257 9.28 1.68 -14.40
N PHE A 258 10.10 2.72 -14.45
CA PHE A 258 9.67 4.09 -14.36
C PHE A 258 9.66 4.68 -15.76
N PRO A 259 8.49 5.11 -16.29
CA PRO A 259 8.44 5.79 -17.57
C PRO A 259 9.20 7.11 -17.54
N MET A 260 9.85 7.44 -18.65
CA MET A 260 10.68 8.65 -18.74
C MET A 260 9.91 9.95 -18.47
N SER A 261 8.66 10.07 -18.93
CA SER A 261 7.82 11.25 -18.62
C SER A 261 7.67 11.44 -17.11
N THR A 262 7.30 10.38 -16.40
CA THR A 262 7.12 10.40 -14.95
C THR A 262 8.43 10.61 -14.20
N LEU A 263 9.54 10.00 -14.65
CA LEU A 263 10.85 10.28 -14.08
C LEU A 263 11.19 11.76 -14.17
N THR A 264 10.97 12.35 -15.35
CA THR A 264 11.26 13.77 -15.60
C THR A 264 10.46 14.66 -14.66
N GLU A 265 9.15 14.43 -14.51
CA GLU A 265 8.31 15.20 -13.59
C GLU A 265 8.74 15.09 -12.12
N VAL A 266 9.14 13.90 -11.68
CA VAL A 266 9.63 13.72 -10.30
C VAL A 266 11.00 14.38 -10.12
N TRP A 267 11.89 14.36 -11.13
CA TRP A 267 13.16 15.08 -11.07
C TRP A 267 12.97 16.60 -11.08
N ASN A 268 11.98 17.12 -11.80
CA ASN A 268 11.59 18.54 -11.71
C ASN A 268 11.13 18.89 -10.29
N TYR A 269 10.34 18.02 -9.66
CA TYR A 269 9.98 18.16 -8.24
C TYR A 269 11.23 18.15 -7.33
N ILE A 270 12.16 17.21 -7.53
CA ILE A 270 13.39 17.10 -6.74
C ILE A 270 14.22 18.39 -6.84
N ALA A 271 14.38 18.92 -8.05
CA ALA A 271 15.22 20.08 -8.34
C ALA A 271 14.63 21.41 -7.86
N ILE A 272 13.31 21.50 -7.71
CA ILE A 272 12.60 22.76 -7.41
C ILE A 272 11.94 22.67 -6.03
N GLU A 273 10.71 22.16 -5.95
CA GLU A 273 9.89 22.22 -4.73
C GLU A 273 10.51 21.44 -3.56
N ARG A 274 11.21 20.32 -3.84
CA ARG A 274 11.87 19.53 -2.80
C ARG A 274 13.11 20.25 -2.26
N ALA A 275 13.94 20.81 -3.15
CA ALA A 275 15.15 21.53 -2.77
C ALA A 275 14.81 22.76 -1.92
N GLU A 276 13.81 23.55 -2.33
CA GLU A 276 13.33 24.72 -1.58
C GLU A 276 12.81 24.33 -0.18
N ALA A 277 12.01 23.26 -0.09
CA ALA A 277 11.49 22.79 1.20
C ALA A 277 12.60 22.32 2.15
N ILE A 278 13.68 21.73 1.61
CA ILE A 278 14.85 21.31 2.39
C ILE A 278 15.60 22.53 2.91
N GLU A 279 15.87 23.52 2.04
CA GLU A 279 16.55 24.76 2.43
C GLU A 279 15.79 25.48 3.54
N MET A 280 14.47 25.60 3.42
CA MET A 280 13.63 26.19 4.46
C MET A 280 13.68 25.38 5.77
N ALA A 281 13.66 24.05 5.69
CA ALA A 281 13.72 23.18 6.87
C ALA A 281 15.09 23.26 7.58
N GLN A 282 16.18 23.34 6.81
CA GLN A 282 17.53 23.56 7.32
C GLN A 282 17.64 24.92 8.01
N ALA A 283 17.16 25.99 7.37
CA ALA A 283 17.17 27.34 7.93
C ALA A 283 16.38 27.43 9.26
N ASN A 284 15.31 26.65 9.39
CA ASN A 284 14.48 26.59 10.60
C ASN A 284 15.00 25.59 11.66
N GLY A 285 16.11 24.90 11.42
CA GLY A 285 16.67 23.90 12.33
C GLY A 285 15.74 22.69 12.55
N ALA A 286 14.91 22.34 11.55
CA ALA A 286 13.88 21.32 11.70
C ALA A 286 14.47 19.90 11.81
N TYR A 287 15.63 19.66 11.20
CA TYR A 287 16.26 18.34 11.17
C TYR A 287 17.03 18.01 12.44
N GLU A 288 17.55 19.03 13.13
CA GLU A 288 18.23 18.94 14.42
C GLU A 288 17.26 18.51 15.53
N GLN A 289 15.96 18.79 15.37
CA GLN A 289 14.91 18.39 16.30
C GLN A 289 14.46 16.93 16.13
N ILE A 290 14.96 16.23 15.09
CA ILE A 290 14.56 14.85 14.84
C ILE A 290 15.19 13.94 15.89
N ARG A 291 14.33 13.26 16.64
CA ARG A 291 14.78 12.30 17.65
C ARG A 291 15.51 11.13 16.99
N SER A 292 16.75 10.90 17.43
CA SER A 292 17.59 9.78 16.99
C SER A 292 17.69 9.70 15.45
N PRO A 293 18.27 10.71 14.78
CA PRO A 293 18.43 10.68 13.34
C PRO A 293 19.43 9.59 12.94
N LEU A 294 19.18 8.94 11.81
CA LEU A 294 20.12 8.01 11.18
C LEU A 294 20.86 8.76 10.08
N ILE A 295 22.19 8.78 10.11
CA ILE A 295 22.98 9.48 9.10
C ILE A 295 23.60 8.45 8.15
N VAL A 296 23.42 8.67 6.85
CA VAL A 296 24.01 7.85 5.79
C VAL A 296 25.51 8.11 5.75
N ALA A 297 26.30 7.06 5.98
CA ALA A 297 27.75 7.16 6.07
C ALA A 297 28.47 7.19 4.70
N ASN A 298 27.84 6.70 3.63
CA ASN A 298 28.42 6.66 2.29
C ASN A 298 27.34 6.77 1.23
N ARG A 299 27.39 7.76 0.33
CA ARG A 299 26.33 7.96 -0.69
C ARG A 299 26.34 6.92 -1.82
N LEU A 300 27.52 6.44 -2.22
CA LEU A 300 27.68 5.47 -3.32
C LEU A 300 27.25 4.05 -2.92
N ARG A 301 27.40 3.72 -1.64
CA ARG A 301 26.95 2.48 -1.02
C ARG A 301 26.17 2.84 0.25
N PRO A 302 24.91 3.28 0.13
CA PRO A 302 24.17 3.87 1.24
C PRO A 302 23.96 2.89 2.38
N PHE A 303 24.51 3.21 3.54
CA PHE A 303 24.32 2.48 4.80
C PHE A 303 24.31 3.45 5.99
N VAL A 304 23.69 3.00 7.08
CA VAL A 304 23.66 3.67 8.39
C VAL A 304 24.19 2.73 9.48
N ARG A 305 24.41 3.24 10.69
CA ARG A 305 24.72 2.42 11.87
C ARG A 305 23.57 2.42 12.86
N ILE A 306 23.11 1.25 13.27
CA ILE A 306 22.05 1.06 14.26
C ILE A 306 22.57 0.10 15.32
N GLY A 307 22.71 0.57 16.57
CA GLY A 307 23.30 -0.25 17.65
C GLY A 307 24.74 -0.68 17.35
N GLY A 308 25.51 0.14 16.64
CA GLY A 308 26.88 -0.17 16.20
C GLY A 308 26.96 -0.98 14.89
N GLU A 309 25.90 -1.70 14.54
CA GLU A 309 25.84 -2.56 13.36
C GLU A 309 25.58 -1.80 12.07
N ARG A 310 26.20 -2.27 10.98
CA ARG A 310 26.00 -1.70 9.64
C ARG A 310 24.69 -2.20 9.06
N VAL A 311 23.80 -1.27 8.72
CA VAL A 311 22.53 -1.55 8.05
C VAL A 311 22.49 -0.82 6.71
N ASP A 312 22.38 -1.59 5.63
CA ASP A 312 22.20 -1.06 4.27
C ASP A 312 20.90 -0.22 4.20
N ALA A 313 20.93 0.92 3.52
CA ALA A 313 19.76 1.78 3.36
C ALA A 313 18.58 1.04 2.72
N ALA A 314 18.85 0.06 1.84
CA ALA A 314 17.83 -0.80 1.24
C ALA A 314 17.11 -1.71 2.26
N LYS A 315 17.69 -1.94 3.45
CA LYS A 315 17.08 -2.75 4.52
C LYS A 315 16.29 -1.93 5.53
N LEU A 316 16.41 -0.59 5.50
CA LEU A 316 15.69 0.29 6.40
C LEU A 316 14.18 0.15 6.21
N THR A 317 13.47 0.06 7.33
CA THR A 317 12.02 0.02 7.42
C THR A 317 11.39 1.36 7.02
N HIS A 318 10.07 1.36 6.85
CA HIS A 318 9.30 2.59 6.58
C HIS A 318 9.57 3.70 7.61
N ASP A 319 9.80 3.35 8.88
CA ASP A 319 9.94 4.31 9.98
C ASP A 319 11.37 4.83 10.09
N GLU A 320 12.36 3.94 9.95
CA GLU A 320 13.78 4.32 9.92
C GLU A 320 14.07 5.27 8.75
N ARG A 321 13.53 5.00 7.56
CA ARG A 321 13.70 5.86 6.39
C ARG A 321 13.21 7.30 6.62
N ARG A 322 12.15 7.49 7.42
CA ARG A 322 11.61 8.82 7.73
C ARG A 322 12.48 9.63 8.70
N ARG A 323 13.43 9.00 9.38
CA ARG A 323 14.43 9.65 10.24
C ARG A 323 15.84 9.48 9.72
N THR A 324 16.00 9.12 8.44
CA THR A 324 17.31 8.93 7.82
C THR A 324 17.66 10.12 6.93
N PHE A 325 18.89 10.60 7.09
CA PHE A 325 19.40 11.81 6.46
C PHE A 325 20.77 11.55 5.83
N ILE A 326 21.11 12.39 4.86
CA ILE A 326 22.43 12.52 4.26
C ILE A 326 23.02 13.81 4.80
N GLU A 327 24.29 13.78 5.19
CA GLU A 327 25.02 14.99 5.54
C GLU A 327 25.50 15.68 4.25
N CYS A 328 25.11 16.94 4.07
CA CYS A 328 25.51 17.84 3.00
C CYS A 328 26.32 19.02 3.60
N ARG A 329 26.96 19.83 2.74
CA ARG A 329 27.67 21.03 3.20
C ARG A 329 26.71 22.05 3.83
N GLU A 330 25.48 22.08 3.32
CA GLU A 330 24.40 22.99 3.71
C GLU A 330 23.61 22.48 4.93
N GLY A 331 23.89 21.26 5.41
CA GLY A 331 23.20 20.65 6.55
C GLY A 331 22.64 19.26 6.22
N LEU A 332 21.71 18.79 7.04
CA LEU A 332 21.07 17.49 6.83
C LEU A 332 20.06 17.54 5.69
N GLU A 333 20.01 16.49 4.87
CA GLU A 333 19.02 16.30 3.82
C GLU A 333 18.30 14.96 4.01
N PRO A 334 16.96 14.89 4.05
CA PRO A 334 16.26 13.62 4.20
C PRO A 334 16.51 12.70 3.00
N ILE A 335 16.68 11.40 3.23
CA ILE A 335 16.77 10.44 2.11
C ILE A 335 15.42 10.25 1.42
N ALA A 336 14.31 10.59 2.10
CA ALA A 336 12.96 10.38 1.60
C ALA A 336 12.77 11.15 0.28
N LEU A 337 12.28 10.45 -0.74
CA LEU A 337 11.95 11.06 -2.03
C LEU A 337 10.85 12.11 -1.85
N TRP A 338 9.83 11.77 -1.08
CA TRP A 338 8.60 12.55 -0.92
C TRP A 338 8.56 13.27 0.43
N ILE A 339 8.69 14.59 0.44
CA ILE A 339 8.64 15.43 1.65
C ILE A 339 7.44 16.38 1.64
N ASN A 340 7.02 16.82 2.84
CA ASN A 340 5.96 17.80 3.05
C ASN A 340 6.48 19.25 2.93
N GLU A 341 5.60 20.23 3.11
CA GLU A 341 5.97 21.65 3.01
C GLU A 341 6.93 22.12 4.10
N ASP A 342 7.01 21.39 5.20
CA ASP A 342 7.97 21.62 6.29
C ASP A 342 9.33 20.93 6.03
N GLY A 343 9.54 20.38 4.83
CA GLY A 343 10.74 19.63 4.45
C GLY A 343 10.87 18.25 5.12
N LEU A 344 9.85 17.77 5.82
CA LEU A 344 9.84 16.48 6.53
C LEU A 344 9.29 15.34 5.65
N PRO A 345 9.76 14.09 5.81
CA PRO A 345 9.22 12.95 5.07
C PRO A 345 7.70 12.79 5.22
N SER A 346 7.00 12.72 4.08
CA SER A 346 5.55 12.60 4.06
C SER A 346 5.07 11.25 4.60
N LYS A 347 4.00 11.26 5.40
CA LYS A 347 3.35 10.04 5.90
C LYS A 347 2.30 9.54 4.91
N PRO A 348 1.97 8.23 4.88
CA PRO A 348 0.89 7.71 4.04
C PRO A 348 -0.46 8.41 4.26
N SER A 349 -0.75 8.84 5.49
CA SER A 349 -1.97 9.60 5.81
C SER A 349 -2.03 10.96 5.12
N ALA A 350 -0.89 11.66 4.98
CA ALA A 350 -0.84 12.94 4.28
C ALA A 350 -1.26 12.77 2.82
N TRP A 351 -0.78 11.71 2.16
CA TRP A 351 -1.20 11.37 0.81
C TRP A 351 -2.68 11.00 0.72
N GLN A 352 -3.24 10.29 1.70
CA GLN A 352 -4.69 10.04 1.74
C GLN A 352 -5.48 11.35 1.80
N GLU A 353 -5.01 12.34 2.56
CA GLU A 353 -5.63 13.68 2.61
C GLU A 353 -5.49 14.46 1.31
N VAL A 354 -4.38 14.31 0.58
CA VAL A 354 -4.23 14.87 -0.79
C VAL A 354 -5.34 14.33 -1.70
N PHE A 355 -5.55 13.00 -1.74
CA PHE A 355 -6.61 12.40 -2.55
C PHE A 355 -8.01 12.82 -2.10
N LYS A 356 -8.29 12.87 -0.80
CA LYS A 356 -9.58 13.34 -0.27
C LYS A 356 -9.83 14.80 -0.64
N THR A 357 -8.81 15.64 -0.56
CA THR A 357 -8.90 17.06 -0.92
C THR A 357 -9.11 17.24 -2.42
N ALA A 358 -8.43 16.46 -3.25
CA ALA A 358 -8.67 16.42 -4.69
C ALA A 358 -10.10 16.00 -5.03
N ASN A 359 -10.61 14.95 -4.39
CA ASN A 359 -12.01 14.51 -4.57
C ASN A 359 -13.02 15.61 -4.18
N ARG A 360 -12.80 16.30 -3.05
CA ARG A 360 -13.65 17.42 -2.63
C ARG A 360 -13.64 18.56 -3.65
N ARG A 361 -12.49 18.86 -4.25
CA ARG A 361 -12.37 19.87 -5.32
C ARG A 361 -13.13 19.46 -6.57
N CYS A 362 -12.99 18.22 -7.04
CA CYS A 362 -13.75 17.72 -8.19
C CYS A 362 -15.26 17.83 -7.94
N VAL A 363 -15.74 17.43 -6.75
CA VAL A 363 -17.17 17.55 -6.38
C VAL A 363 -17.62 19.02 -6.40
N ARG A 364 -16.84 19.96 -5.85
CA ARG A 364 -17.19 21.39 -5.89
C ARG A 364 -17.22 21.97 -7.31
N ARG A 365 -16.55 21.34 -8.25
CA ARG A 365 -16.54 21.71 -9.68
C ARG A 365 -17.56 20.91 -10.48
N GLU A 366 -18.47 20.20 -9.81
CA GLU A 366 -19.51 19.36 -10.42
C GLU A 366 -18.93 18.26 -11.34
N VAL A 367 -17.71 17.83 -11.04
CA VAL A 367 -17.04 16.70 -11.69
C VAL A 367 -17.10 15.52 -10.73
N PRO A 368 -18.04 14.56 -10.92
CA PRO A 368 -18.28 13.47 -9.97
C PRO A 368 -17.22 12.35 -10.05
N ILE A 369 -15.95 12.71 -10.28
CA ILE A 369 -14.84 11.76 -10.32
C ILE A 369 -14.20 11.71 -8.93
N ARG A 370 -14.09 10.50 -8.38
CA ARG A 370 -13.36 10.23 -7.14
C ARG A 370 -12.21 9.30 -7.41
N CYS A 371 -11.13 9.48 -6.66
CA CYS A 371 -10.00 8.59 -6.70
C CYS A 371 -9.43 8.32 -5.30
N HIS A 372 -8.91 7.12 -5.12
CA HIS A 372 -8.11 6.74 -3.96
C HIS A 372 -6.85 6.00 -4.45
N PRO A 373 -5.78 5.93 -3.64
CA PRO A 373 -4.49 5.38 -4.07
C PRO A 373 -4.58 3.96 -4.67
N HIS A 374 -5.36 3.07 -4.05
CA HIS A 374 -5.51 1.70 -4.56
C HIS A 374 -6.17 1.63 -5.96
N MET A 375 -7.00 2.61 -6.29
CA MET A 375 -7.69 2.72 -7.57
C MET A 375 -6.70 3.04 -8.71
N LEU A 376 -5.70 3.88 -8.47
CA LEU A 376 -4.63 4.15 -9.44
C LEU A 376 -3.80 2.91 -9.72
N ARG A 377 -3.55 2.09 -8.69
CA ARG A 377 -2.88 0.80 -8.85
C ARG A 377 -3.72 -0.20 -9.66
N HIS A 378 -5.03 -0.21 -9.48
CA HIS A 378 -5.91 -1.02 -10.33
C HIS A 378 -5.94 -0.50 -11.76
N SER A 379 -5.97 0.82 -11.94
CA SER A 379 -5.89 1.48 -13.24
C SER A 379 -4.60 1.09 -13.97
N PHE A 380 -3.44 1.16 -13.30
CA PHE A 380 -2.18 0.65 -13.82
C PHE A 380 -2.32 -0.79 -14.33
N ALA A 381 -2.91 -1.67 -13.52
CA ALA A 381 -3.03 -3.07 -13.87
C ALA A 381 -3.91 -3.30 -15.10
N VAL A 382 -5.10 -2.67 -15.15
CA VAL A 382 -6.04 -2.80 -16.27
C VAL A 382 -5.44 -2.22 -17.56
N ILE A 383 -4.92 -0.99 -17.50
CA ILE A 383 -4.33 -0.29 -18.66
C ILE A 383 -3.12 -1.06 -19.19
N THR A 384 -2.21 -1.47 -18.30
CA THR A 384 -0.99 -2.19 -18.69
C THR A 384 -1.32 -3.58 -19.23
N LEU A 385 -2.32 -4.27 -18.67
CA LEU A 385 -2.73 -5.58 -19.15
C LEU A 385 -3.26 -5.46 -20.58
N GLU A 386 -4.09 -4.46 -20.84
CA GLU A 386 -4.60 -4.20 -22.19
C GLU A 386 -3.46 -3.87 -23.17
N GLN A 387 -2.50 -3.03 -22.78
CA GLN A 387 -1.33 -2.73 -23.62
C GLN A 387 -0.52 -3.98 -23.97
N LEU A 388 -0.22 -4.79 -22.95
CA LEU A 388 0.55 -6.01 -23.14
C LEU A 388 -0.21 -7.01 -24.00
N TRP A 389 -1.53 -7.17 -23.81
CA TRP A 389 -2.35 -8.05 -24.66
C TRP A 389 -2.40 -7.58 -26.11
N ARG A 390 -2.58 -6.27 -26.36
CA ARG A 390 -2.56 -5.72 -27.73
C ARG A 390 -1.23 -5.98 -28.42
N GLY A 391 -0.12 -5.74 -27.73
CA GLY A 391 1.22 -6.05 -28.22
C GLY A 391 1.39 -7.55 -28.50
N HIS A 392 1.00 -8.39 -27.54
CA HIS A 392 1.10 -9.85 -27.63
C HIS A 392 0.29 -10.41 -28.81
N ILE A 393 -0.96 -9.97 -28.99
CA ILE A 393 -1.80 -10.39 -30.11
C ILE A 393 -1.18 -9.97 -31.45
N LYS A 394 -0.69 -8.72 -31.54
CA LYS A 394 -0.04 -8.22 -32.76
C LYS A 394 1.18 -9.06 -33.15
N GLU A 395 1.99 -9.47 -32.17
CA GLU A 395 3.17 -10.31 -32.41
C GLU A 395 2.82 -11.77 -32.73
N LEU A 396 1.79 -12.34 -32.10
CA LEU A 396 1.36 -13.73 -32.34
C LEU A 396 0.60 -13.92 -33.66
N THR A 397 -0.07 -12.88 -34.17
CA THR A 397 -0.90 -12.95 -35.39
C THR A 397 -0.16 -13.55 -36.59
N PRO A 398 1.08 -13.12 -36.94
CA PRO A 398 1.84 -13.71 -38.04
C PRO A 398 2.48 -15.07 -37.73
N MET A 399 2.42 -15.58 -36.50
CA MET A 399 3.13 -16.80 -36.07
C MET A 399 2.29 -18.08 -36.26
N SER A 400 2.95 -19.18 -36.62
CA SER A 400 2.39 -20.53 -36.60
C SER A 400 2.21 -21.09 -35.18
N GLY A 401 1.42 -22.16 -35.00
CA GLY A 401 1.14 -22.75 -33.68
C GLY A 401 2.39 -23.03 -32.81
N PRO A 402 3.40 -23.76 -33.31
CA PRO A 402 4.64 -24.03 -32.57
C PRO A 402 5.44 -22.76 -32.23
N GLN A 403 5.42 -21.75 -33.11
CA GLN A 403 6.07 -20.46 -32.87
C GLN A 403 5.36 -19.69 -31.75
N ARG A 404 4.01 -19.74 -31.68
CA ARG A 404 3.24 -19.13 -30.59
C ARG A 404 3.56 -19.77 -29.24
N GLU A 405 3.62 -21.10 -29.17
CA GLU A 405 3.99 -21.80 -27.93
C GLU A 405 5.40 -21.43 -27.46
N THR A 406 6.35 -21.38 -28.39
CA THR A 406 7.73 -20.97 -28.09
C THR A 406 7.79 -19.52 -27.61
N TYR A 407 7.08 -18.62 -28.29
CA TYR A 407 6.99 -17.21 -27.91
C TYR A 407 6.44 -17.04 -26.49
N GLN A 408 5.35 -17.73 -26.14
CA GLN A 408 4.76 -17.66 -24.79
C GLN A 408 5.70 -18.21 -23.71
N ARG A 409 6.47 -19.27 -24.02
CA ARG A 409 7.48 -19.81 -23.09
C ARG A 409 8.64 -18.83 -22.86
N VAL A 410 9.06 -18.11 -23.89
CA VAL A 410 10.22 -17.19 -23.85
C VAL A 410 9.87 -15.83 -23.24
N PHE A 411 8.79 -15.20 -23.70
CA PHE A 411 8.43 -13.83 -23.30
C PHE A 411 7.41 -13.77 -22.16
N GLY A 412 6.79 -14.91 -21.84
CA GLY A 412 5.88 -15.08 -20.71
C GLY A 412 4.45 -14.58 -20.97
N ASP A 413 3.58 -14.87 -20.00
CA ASP A 413 2.18 -14.44 -19.97
C ASP A 413 2.05 -12.98 -19.47
N PRO A 414 1.37 -12.08 -20.20
CA PRO A 414 1.06 -10.72 -19.76
C PRO A 414 0.49 -10.62 -18.34
N LEU A 415 -0.37 -11.56 -17.94
CA LEU A 415 -0.96 -11.56 -16.60
C LEU A 415 0.09 -11.86 -15.54
N ASN A 416 0.98 -12.82 -15.79
CA ASN A 416 2.11 -13.11 -14.90
C ASN A 416 3.10 -11.94 -14.81
N TRP A 417 3.34 -11.22 -15.91
CA TRP A 417 4.17 -10.00 -15.89
C TRP A 417 3.60 -8.97 -14.90
N ILE A 418 2.29 -8.72 -14.97
CA ILE A 418 1.61 -7.79 -14.05
C ILE A 418 1.61 -8.32 -12.61
N ARG A 419 1.38 -9.63 -12.42
CA ARG A 419 1.46 -10.26 -11.09
C ARG A 419 2.80 -9.95 -10.42
N ILE A 420 3.91 -10.07 -11.16
CA ILE A 420 5.25 -9.76 -10.67
C ILE A 420 5.37 -8.28 -10.32
N ARG A 421 4.98 -7.36 -11.22
CA ARG A 421 5.10 -5.89 -10.97
C ARG A 421 4.22 -5.35 -9.88
N LEU A 422 3.05 -5.95 -9.69
CA LEU A 422 2.18 -5.65 -8.56
C LEU A 422 2.70 -6.31 -7.26
N GLY A 423 3.58 -7.30 -7.33
CA GLY A 423 4.00 -8.06 -6.15
C GLY A 423 2.84 -8.85 -5.55
N HIS A 424 2.09 -9.54 -6.41
CA HIS A 424 1.04 -10.46 -6.03
C HIS A 424 1.63 -11.86 -5.83
N ARG A 425 1.38 -12.46 -4.66
CA ARG A 425 1.86 -13.81 -4.34
C ARG A 425 1.17 -14.88 -5.20
N SER A 426 -0.09 -14.67 -5.55
CA SER A 426 -0.90 -15.63 -6.30
C SER A 426 -1.42 -14.99 -7.58
N ILE A 427 -1.47 -15.79 -8.66
CA ILE A 427 -1.97 -15.34 -9.97
C ILE A 427 -3.48 -15.06 -9.91
N GLU A 428 -4.21 -15.77 -9.06
CA GLU A 428 -5.65 -15.61 -8.82
C GLU A 428 -5.99 -14.20 -8.32
N THR A 429 -5.08 -13.56 -7.56
CA THR A 429 -5.25 -12.16 -7.14
C THR A 429 -5.16 -11.18 -8.32
N THR A 430 -4.53 -11.60 -9.42
CA THR A 430 -4.34 -10.79 -10.63
C THR A 430 -5.42 -11.07 -11.67
N GLN A 431 -6.02 -12.27 -11.66
CA GLN A 431 -7.12 -12.65 -12.55
C GLN A 431 -8.33 -11.72 -12.48
N ILE A 432 -8.52 -10.99 -11.36
CA ILE A 432 -9.56 -9.96 -11.24
C ILE A 432 -9.52 -8.95 -12.40
N TYR A 433 -8.33 -8.62 -12.92
CA TYR A 433 -8.20 -7.65 -14.01
C TYR A 433 -8.58 -8.22 -15.38
N LEU A 434 -8.53 -9.54 -15.57
CA LEU A 434 -9.05 -10.17 -16.78
C LEU A 434 -10.57 -10.04 -16.83
N HIS A 435 -11.23 -10.27 -15.69
CA HIS A 435 -12.68 -10.07 -15.56
C HIS A 435 -13.05 -8.62 -15.86
N THR A 436 -12.33 -7.67 -15.24
CA THR A 436 -12.54 -6.24 -15.51
C THR A 436 -12.42 -5.92 -16.99
N LEU A 437 -11.38 -6.41 -17.68
CA LEU A 437 -11.22 -6.17 -19.13
C LEU A 437 -12.30 -6.86 -19.99
N SER A 438 -12.79 -8.02 -19.57
CA SER A 438 -13.82 -8.76 -20.31
C SER A 438 -15.19 -8.09 -20.27
N GLU A 439 -15.44 -7.27 -19.25
CA GLU A 439 -16.70 -6.53 -19.07
C GLU A 439 -16.70 -5.16 -19.76
N LEU A 440 -15.56 -4.71 -20.30
CA LEU A 440 -15.48 -3.41 -20.97
C LEU A 440 -16.09 -3.47 -22.36
N GLU A 441 -16.91 -2.47 -22.67
CA GLU A 441 -17.30 -2.16 -24.04
C GLU A 441 -16.06 -1.93 -24.91
N MET A 442 -16.14 -2.35 -26.18
CA MET A 442 -15.01 -2.29 -27.09
C MET A 442 -14.49 -0.86 -27.30
N GLU A 443 -15.37 0.15 -27.28
CA GLU A 443 -15.01 1.56 -27.38
C GLU A 443 -14.13 2.01 -26.19
N THR A 444 -14.58 1.70 -24.96
CA THR A 444 -13.81 1.98 -23.74
C THR A 444 -12.45 1.27 -23.79
N ARG A 445 -12.44 0.03 -24.27
CA ARG A 445 -11.24 -0.80 -24.39
C ARG A 445 -10.22 -0.21 -25.37
N VAL A 446 -10.66 0.36 -26.50
CA VAL A 446 -9.79 1.07 -27.46
C VAL A 446 -9.23 2.36 -26.88
N ALA A 447 -10.00 3.10 -26.08
CA ALA A 447 -9.58 4.34 -25.46
C ALA A 447 -8.61 4.18 -24.26
N LEU A 448 -8.31 2.94 -23.83
CA LEU A 448 -7.44 2.67 -22.67
C LEU A 448 -5.96 3.01 -22.89
N VAL A 449 -5.53 3.09 -24.14
CA VAL A 449 -4.13 3.31 -24.50
C VAL A 449 -4.06 4.57 -25.36
N PRO A 450 -4.09 5.76 -24.75
CA PRO A 450 -4.05 7.02 -25.50
C PRO A 450 -2.67 7.26 -26.09
N ASP A 451 -2.64 8.09 -27.14
CA ASP A 451 -1.39 8.61 -27.69
C ASP A 451 -0.58 9.33 -26.60
N GLY A 452 0.73 9.03 -26.55
CA GLY A 452 1.65 9.57 -25.55
C GLY A 452 1.70 8.82 -24.21
N TRP A 453 0.98 7.71 -24.02
CA TRP A 453 1.24 6.82 -22.88
C TRP A 453 2.38 5.86 -23.23
N GLU A 454 3.58 6.07 -22.66
CA GLU A 454 4.74 5.22 -23.02
C GLU A 454 4.42 3.73 -22.80
N PRO A 455 4.76 2.87 -23.77
CA PRO A 455 4.45 1.47 -23.69
C PRO A 455 5.23 0.83 -22.55
N THR A 456 4.60 -0.17 -21.96
CA THR A 456 5.28 -1.03 -20.99
C THR A 456 6.26 -1.92 -21.74
N VAL A 457 7.57 -1.64 -21.64
CA VAL A 457 8.60 -2.43 -22.32
C VAL A 457 8.68 -3.81 -21.65
N VAL A 458 8.28 -4.85 -22.37
CA VAL A 458 8.80 -6.21 -22.14
C VAL A 458 10.23 -6.18 -22.67
N GLU A 459 11.22 -6.45 -21.82
CA GLU A 459 12.64 -6.43 -22.22
C GLU A 459 12.85 -7.16 -23.56
N LYS A 460 13.08 -6.42 -24.64
CA LYS A 460 13.79 -6.94 -25.82
C LYS A 460 15.24 -6.50 -25.66
N ARG A 461 16.05 -7.38 -25.07
CA ARG A 461 17.48 -7.40 -25.36
C ARG A 461 17.69 -8.57 -26.31
N VAL A 462 17.72 -8.27 -27.61
CA VAL A 462 18.45 -9.08 -28.57
C VAL A 462 19.67 -8.23 -28.91
N ASP A 463 20.84 -8.65 -28.45
CA ASP A 463 22.10 -8.06 -28.94
C ASP A 463 22.27 -8.43 -30.43
N PRO A 464 22.73 -7.52 -31.29
CA PRO A 464 22.85 -7.74 -32.73
C PRO A 464 24.13 -8.49 -33.17
N ASP A 465 24.81 -9.23 -32.30
CA ASP A 465 26.05 -9.94 -32.66
C ASP A 465 25.94 -11.47 -32.48
N LEU A 466 25.25 -12.13 -33.41
CA LEU A 466 25.44 -13.55 -33.71
C LEU A 466 25.24 -13.78 -35.22
N SER A 467 26.15 -13.24 -36.02
CA SER A 467 26.51 -13.83 -37.32
C SER A 467 28.01 -13.72 -37.53
N CYS A 468 28.77 -14.49 -36.75
CA CYS A 468 30.14 -14.86 -37.08
C CYS A 468 30.24 -16.38 -37.02
N ALA A 469 29.91 -17.03 -38.14
CA ALA A 469 30.38 -18.35 -38.56
C ALA A 469 29.67 -18.68 -39.88
N ASP A 470 30.33 -18.33 -40.99
CA ASP A 470 30.52 -19.22 -42.14
C ASP A 470 31.10 -18.41 -43.30
N ASN A 471 32.42 -18.49 -43.45
CA ASN A 471 33.10 -18.62 -44.74
C ASN A 471 34.60 -18.86 -44.48
N CYS A 472 34.94 -20.10 -44.16
CA CYS A 472 36.15 -20.70 -44.72
C CYS A 472 35.78 -21.22 -46.11
N VAL A 473 36.58 -20.92 -47.14
CA VAL A 473 37.04 -21.84 -48.21
C VAL A 473 37.86 -21.01 -49.22
N VAL A 474 39.14 -21.42 -49.33
CA VAL A 474 40.20 -21.16 -50.34
C VAL A 474 40.86 -19.79 -50.34
#